data_AF-A0A7I7QRM9-F1
#
_entry.id   AF-A0A7I7QRM9-F1
#
_cell.length_a   1.000
_cell.length_b   1.000
_cell.length_c   1.000
_cell.angle_alpha   90.00
_cell.angle_beta   90.00
_cell.angle_gamma   90.00
#
_symmetry.space_group_name_H-M   'P 1'
#
loop_
_entity.id
_entity.type
_entity.pdbx_description
1 polymer ?
#
loop_
_entity_poly.entity_id
_entity_poly.type
_entity_poly.pdbx_seq_one_letter_code
_entity_poly.pdbx_strand_id
1 'polypeptide(L)'
;MVVYRPERVDDLSLTWNLRARFAHPNKLPLCIPLNDTTRNDIKFLRDSLEARHFFGFEDNFAVTSFSIPADELRSICEGFNVDIVDPWELFAEVYGGCVASTEMVHFENGRATIACFSPTDIESLGQSYLGTSHATWLTLTATIARRRLPPSKTMRRSRWGDPGYLHGDIVHVGKLDEFRTVRHPSGMEVLRALSLDHSMVARVSTPGKAAENLMRAAGGELTMFAYPGVTTLFNKLTRRGHSSLVKRRLNQFLEGSNIVADSDKYDVLASRLDEALGTPEIDEVAYLNFNAVARELGIGVKPTAAWLDWAVIHRIVLRGIEARCKNCKHAQWRPLQDAIPDLICHGCGLVIDTPFGSQKIDYQYRASEVLLRAMEHDTLPSILAIRHIVGMLDSSRSGAIFGAYPGVELLEPNGKLVCAEFDTVVILASGKWVVGECKTRQRGLTDSELRKLWVAADRVGVPTTFAATLDAGHICEEPWRRTMDDNGRPHFGLTASHLYDLAQFPPLGNDDFFSWRDRVTRFPLLPDAELTEEEFMAKGFENYLLARTVDSDHRTRAHWDVAD
;
A
#
# COMPACT_ATOMS: atom_id res chain seq x y z
N MET A 1 8.04 -22.45 -23.78
CA MET A 1 7.04 -22.35 -24.87
C MET A 1 6.32 -23.68 -24.97
N VAL A 2 5.03 -23.65 -25.27
CA VAL A 2 4.21 -24.84 -25.47
C VAL A 2 3.93 -24.99 -26.96
N VAL A 3 4.19 -26.16 -27.53
CA VAL A 3 3.75 -26.50 -28.89
C VAL A 3 2.54 -27.42 -28.74
N TYR A 4 1.44 -27.13 -29.44
CA TYR A 4 0.23 -27.92 -29.35
C TYR A 4 -0.14 -28.52 -30.69
N ARG A 5 -0.61 -29.77 -30.69
CA ARG A 5 -1.32 -30.33 -31.83
C ARG A 5 -2.71 -29.68 -31.91
N PRO A 6 -3.12 -29.10 -33.06
CA PRO A 6 -4.47 -28.57 -33.23
C PRO A 6 -5.53 -29.60 -32.78
N GLU A 7 -6.66 -29.10 -32.25
CA GLU A 7 -7.79 -29.91 -31.73
C GLU A 7 -7.56 -30.60 -30.37
N ARG A 8 -6.36 -30.49 -29.77
CA ARG A 8 -6.08 -30.92 -28.39
C ARG A 8 -6.16 -29.75 -27.42
N VAL A 9 -6.89 -29.93 -26.31
CA VAL A 9 -7.06 -28.90 -25.26
C VAL A 9 -6.01 -28.98 -24.15
N ASP A 10 -5.27 -30.09 -24.07
CA ASP A 10 -4.33 -30.39 -22.99
C ASP A 10 -3.20 -29.36 -22.93
N ASP A 11 -2.65 -28.97 -24.08
CA ASP A 11 -1.57 -27.98 -24.18
C ASP A 11 -2.03 -26.53 -24.03
N LEU A 12 -3.29 -26.24 -24.36
CA LEU A 12 -3.90 -24.96 -24.02
C LEU A 12 -4.01 -24.85 -22.50
N SER A 13 -4.46 -25.92 -21.84
CA SER A 13 -4.52 -26.01 -20.38
C SER A 13 -3.12 -25.94 -19.74
N LEU A 14 -2.13 -26.63 -20.31
CA LEU A 14 -0.71 -26.54 -19.90
C LEU A 14 -0.24 -25.08 -19.96
N THR A 15 -0.50 -24.39 -21.07
CA THR A 15 -0.10 -22.98 -21.24
C THR A 15 -0.73 -22.10 -20.17
N TRP A 16 -2.03 -22.26 -19.89
CA TRP A 16 -2.72 -21.50 -18.85
C TRP A 16 -2.12 -21.76 -17.46
N ASN A 17 -1.86 -23.02 -17.11
CA ASN A 17 -1.28 -23.36 -15.82
C ASN A 17 0.18 -22.89 -15.69
N LEU A 18 0.99 -23.01 -16.75
CA LEU A 18 2.35 -22.49 -16.76
C LEU A 18 2.38 -20.96 -16.70
N ARG A 19 1.43 -20.26 -17.33
CA ARG A 19 1.28 -18.81 -17.19
C ARG A 19 0.87 -18.41 -15.78
N ALA A 20 -0.02 -19.17 -15.14
CA ALA A 20 -0.39 -18.93 -13.75
C ALA A 20 0.78 -19.19 -12.80
N ARG A 21 1.55 -20.26 -13.03
CA ARG A 21 2.70 -20.67 -12.21
C ARG A 21 3.88 -19.72 -12.37
N PHE A 22 4.32 -19.48 -13.59
CA PHE A 22 5.51 -18.68 -13.87
C PHE A 22 5.19 -17.21 -14.04
N ALA A 23 3.93 -16.80 -14.16
CA ALA A 23 3.44 -15.42 -14.17
C ALA A 23 4.39 -14.44 -14.85
N HIS A 24 4.82 -14.81 -16.06
CA HIS A 24 5.96 -14.19 -16.70
C HIS A 24 5.59 -12.78 -17.21
N PRO A 25 6.44 -11.75 -17.00
CA PRO A 25 6.13 -10.36 -17.35
C PRO A 25 5.76 -10.16 -18.84
N ASN A 26 6.32 -10.98 -19.73
CA ASN A 26 6.10 -10.91 -21.18
C ASN A 26 4.96 -11.81 -21.72
N LYS A 27 3.97 -12.20 -20.90
CA LYS A 27 2.87 -13.13 -21.29
C LYS A 27 3.35 -14.51 -21.77
N LEU A 28 4.53 -14.93 -21.32
CA LEU A 28 5.10 -16.26 -21.57
C LEU A 28 4.58 -17.28 -20.52
N PRO A 29 4.58 -18.59 -20.84
CA PRO A 29 4.92 -19.17 -22.14
C PRO A 29 3.91 -18.82 -23.24
N LEU A 30 4.40 -18.75 -24.48
CA LEU A 30 3.55 -18.76 -25.68
C LEU A 30 3.10 -20.19 -25.99
N CYS A 31 1.93 -20.30 -26.63
CA CYS A 31 1.40 -21.54 -27.16
C CYS A 31 1.30 -21.40 -28.68
N ILE A 32 2.01 -22.25 -29.43
CA ILE A 32 2.03 -22.21 -30.90
C ILE A 32 1.54 -23.53 -31.48
N PRO A 33 0.77 -23.51 -32.58
CA PRO A 33 0.29 -24.73 -33.21
C PRO A 33 1.42 -25.48 -33.89
N LEU A 34 1.34 -26.81 -33.88
CA LEU A 34 2.14 -27.68 -34.73
C LEU A 34 1.64 -27.59 -36.18
N ASN A 35 2.48 -27.04 -37.06
CA ASN A 35 2.24 -26.81 -38.49
C ASN A 35 3.59 -26.70 -39.22
N ASP A 36 3.54 -26.39 -40.52
CA ASP A 36 4.74 -26.28 -41.36
C ASP A 36 5.67 -25.11 -40.98
N THR A 37 5.16 -24.10 -40.24
CA THR A 37 5.95 -22.94 -39.79
C THR A 37 6.54 -23.12 -38.40
N THR A 38 6.11 -24.12 -37.63
CA THR A 38 6.50 -24.30 -36.21
C THR A 38 7.99 -24.22 -36.01
N ARG A 39 8.80 -24.88 -36.85
CA ARG A 39 10.26 -24.83 -36.74
C ARG A 39 10.82 -23.41 -36.87
N ASN A 40 10.30 -22.64 -37.83
CA ASN A 40 10.71 -21.26 -38.06
C ASN A 40 10.19 -20.34 -36.94
N ASP A 41 8.99 -20.59 -36.42
CA ASP A 41 8.40 -19.83 -35.32
C ASP A 41 9.19 -20.04 -34.01
N ILE A 42 9.58 -21.29 -33.71
CA ILE A 42 10.45 -21.64 -32.59
C ILE A 42 11.78 -20.91 -32.71
N LYS A 43 12.40 -20.94 -33.90
CA LYS A 43 13.68 -20.27 -34.15
C LYS A 43 13.56 -18.74 -34.01
N PHE A 44 12.54 -18.14 -34.61
CA PHE A 44 12.29 -16.70 -34.52
C PHE A 44 12.14 -16.25 -33.06
N LEU A 45 11.34 -16.97 -32.28
CA LEU A 45 11.14 -16.68 -30.86
C LEU A 45 12.43 -16.91 -30.05
N ARG A 46 13.15 -18.00 -30.31
CA ARG A 46 14.44 -18.24 -29.67
C ARG A 46 15.44 -17.13 -29.97
N ASP A 47 15.45 -16.59 -31.18
CA ASP A 47 16.40 -15.55 -31.58
C ASP A 47 15.93 -14.14 -31.16
N SER A 48 14.67 -13.98 -30.73
CA SER A 48 14.12 -12.68 -30.29
C SER A 48 14.53 -12.32 -28.87
N LEU A 49 14.96 -11.07 -28.68
CA LEU A 49 15.34 -10.53 -27.35
C LEU A 49 14.17 -10.52 -26.35
N GLU A 50 12.93 -10.55 -26.86
CA GLU A 50 11.72 -10.47 -26.05
C GLU A 50 11.35 -11.81 -25.40
N ALA A 51 11.71 -12.93 -26.05
CA ALA A 51 11.45 -14.28 -25.56
C ALA A 51 12.68 -14.95 -24.92
N ARG A 52 13.89 -14.44 -25.18
CA ARG A 52 15.11 -14.85 -24.46
C ARG A 52 15.24 -14.13 -23.13
N HIS A 53 15.44 -14.89 -22.05
CA HIS A 53 15.79 -14.34 -20.75
C HIS A 53 17.07 -14.99 -20.27
N PHE A 54 18.06 -14.14 -19.99
CA PHE A 54 19.38 -14.55 -19.56
C PHE A 54 19.50 -14.42 -18.04
N PHE A 55 20.06 -15.45 -17.41
CA PHE A 55 20.52 -15.41 -16.02
C PHE A 55 21.95 -15.95 -15.97
N GLY A 56 22.93 -15.09 -15.70
CA GLY A 56 24.34 -15.43 -15.86
C GLY A 56 24.73 -15.64 -17.34
N PHE A 57 25.47 -16.70 -17.63
CA PHE A 57 25.92 -17.06 -18.99
C PHE A 57 24.95 -17.99 -19.74
N GLU A 58 23.81 -18.35 -19.15
CA GLU A 58 22.88 -19.35 -19.70
C GLU A 58 21.54 -18.74 -20.17
N ASP A 59 20.97 -19.34 -21.21
CA ASP A 59 19.73 -18.93 -21.90
C ASP A 59 18.56 -19.85 -21.50
N ASN A 60 17.43 -19.29 -21.06
CA ASN A 60 16.32 -20.04 -20.47
C ASN A 60 15.18 -20.25 -21.47
N PHE A 61 15.47 -20.92 -22.58
CA PHE A 61 14.46 -21.24 -23.60
C PHE A 61 14.13 -22.73 -23.63
N ALA A 62 12.95 -23.09 -23.11
CA ALA A 62 12.43 -24.45 -23.12
C ALA A 62 11.22 -24.63 -24.05
N VAL A 63 11.08 -25.81 -24.65
CA VAL A 63 9.95 -26.26 -25.47
C VAL A 63 9.33 -27.50 -24.81
N THR A 64 8.02 -27.52 -24.68
CA THR A 64 7.27 -28.61 -24.02
C THR A 64 5.91 -28.85 -24.68
N SER A 65 5.33 -30.02 -24.47
CA SER A 65 3.99 -30.40 -24.95
C SER A 65 3.49 -31.67 -24.24
N PHE A 66 2.19 -31.74 -23.94
CA PHE A 66 1.48 -32.98 -23.61
C PHE A 66 1.02 -33.73 -24.85
N SER A 67 0.67 -33.02 -25.94
CA SER A 67 0.13 -33.66 -27.15
C SER A 67 1.20 -34.11 -28.15
N ILE A 68 2.44 -33.66 -27.98
CA ILE A 68 3.57 -33.97 -28.87
C ILE A 68 4.67 -34.66 -28.06
N PRO A 69 5.10 -35.88 -28.42
CA PRO A 69 6.18 -36.57 -27.74
C PRO A 69 7.51 -35.78 -27.76
N ALA A 70 8.30 -35.92 -26.70
CA ALA A 70 9.58 -35.23 -26.56
C ALA A 70 10.54 -35.49 -27.73
N ASP A 71 10.55 -36.70 -28.30
CA ASP A 71 11.41 -37.02 -29.44
C ASP A 71 11.01 -36.31 -30.73
N GLU A 72 9.71 -36.10 -30.94
CA GLU A 72 9.18 -35.31 -32.06
C GLU A 72 9.57 -33.83 -31.89
N LEU A 73 9.45 -33.28 -30.67
CA LEU A 73 9.93 -31.93 -30.35
C LEU A 73 11.44 -31.77 -30.55
N ARG A 74 12.24 -32.77 -30.13
CA ARG A 74 13.70 -32.79 -30.37
C ARG A 74 14.03 -32.74 -31.85
N SER A 75 13.30 -33.49 -32.69
CA SER A 75 13.48 -33.48 -34.14
C SER A 75 13.13 -32.12 -34.77
N ILE A 76 12.01 -31.51 -34.34
CA ILE A 76 11.60 -30.17 -34.80
C ILE A 76 12.66 -29.12 -34.42
N CYS A 77 13.20 -29.23 -33.21
CA CYS A 77 14.17 -28.29 -32.64
C CYS A 77 15.64 -28.61 -32.97
N GLU A 78 15.91 -29.57 -33.84
CA GLU A 78 17.26 -29.99 -34.17
C GLU A 78 18.12 -28.81 -34.67
N GLY A 79 19.31 -28.66 -34.12
CA GLY A 79 20.21 -27.53 -34.43
C GLY A 79 19.87 -26.22 -33.71
N PHE A 80 18.87 -26.20 -32.82
CA PHE A 80 18.58 -25.07 -31.95
C PHE A 80 19.10 -25.34 -30.52
N ASN A 81 19.69 -24.32 -29.87
CA ASN A 81 20.01 -24.37 -28.44
C ASN A 81 18.73 -24.10 -27.63
N VAL A 82 17.90 -25.13 -27.47
CA VAL A 82 16.65 -25.10 -26.71
C VAL A 82 16.54 -26.36 -25.85
N ASP A 83 15.98 -26.22 -24.65
CA ASP A 83 15.75 -27.35 -23.75
C ASP A 83 14.39 -27.99 -24.07
N ILE A 84 14.35 -29.32 -24.27
CA ILE A 84 13.08 -30.05 -24.39
C ILE A 84 12.75 -30.63 -23.02
N VAL A 85 11.66 -30.16 -22.41
CA VAL A 85 11.33 -30.43 -21.00
C VAL A 85 9.99 -31.17 -20.91
N ASP A 86 9.91 -32.19 -20.06
CA ASP A 86 8.65 -32.88 -19.76
C ASP A 86 7.67 -31.89 -19.10
N PRO A 87 6.42 -31.76 -19.57
CA PRO A 87 5.43 -30.89 -18.95
C PRO A 87 5.29 -31.09 -17.42
N TRP A 88 5.44 -32.31 -16.92
CA TRP A 88 5.34 -32.61 -15.48
C TRP A 88 6.49 -32.05 -14.67
N GLU A 89 7.70 -31.98 -15.23
CA GLU A 89 8.86 -31.35 -14.58
C GLU A 89 8.65 -29.86 -14.38
N LEU A 90 7.85 -29.21 -15.24
CA LEU A 90 7.49 -27.81 -15.09
C LEU A 90 6.42 -27.56 -14.02
N PHE A 91 5.71 -28.61 -13.59
CA PHE A 91 4.72 -28.56 -12.50
C PHE A 91 5.26 -29.07 -11.17
N ALA A 92 6.28 -29.91 -11.17
CA ALA A 92 6.90 -30.40 -9.94
C ALA A 92 7.57 -29.24 -9.20
N GLU A 93 7.29 -29.09 -7.90
CA GLU A 93 8.17 -28.32 -7.04
C GLU A 93 9.45 -29.14 -6.86
N VAL A 94 10.59 -28.65 -7.37
CA VAL A 94 11.85 -29.40 -7.35
C VAL A 94 12.56 -29.15 -6.02
N TYR A 95 12.20 -29.90 -4.98
CA TYR A 95 12.85 -29.82 -3.66
C TYR A 95 13.97 -30.85 -3.45
N GLY A 96 14.33 -31.62 -4.48
CA GLY A 96 15.15 -32.82 -4.30
C GLY A 96 14.42 -33.89 -3.45
N GLY A 97 15.16 -34.82 -2.84
CA GLY A 97 14.58 -35.72 -1.84
C GLY A 97 14.31 -34.96 -0.55
N CYS A 98 13.03 -34.78 -0.19
CA CYS A 98 12.61 -33.98 0.95
C CYS A 98 11.62 -34.71 1.86
N VAL A 99 11.57 -34.28 3.13
CA VAL A 99 10.46 -34.58 4.05
C VAL A 99 9.54 -33.37 4.04
N ALA A 100 8.27 -33.58 3.70
CA ALA A 100 7.28 -32.50 3.71
C ALA A 100 6.75 -32.30 5.13
N SER A 101 6.88 -31.09 5.67
CA SER A 101 6.27 -30.68 6.93
C SER A 101 4.99 -29.88 6.67
N THR A 102 3.96 -30.09 7.50
CA THR A 102 2.72 -29.30 7.49
C THR A 102 2.72 -28.16 8.51
N GLU A 103 3.86 -27.91 9.17
CA GLU A 103 3.99 -26.82 10.12
C GLU A 103 3.82 -25.46 9.44
N MET A 104 2.97 -24.63 10.04
CA MET A 104 2.67 -23.29 9.56
C MET A 104 3.26 -22.28 10.54
N VAL A 105 4.03 -21.33 10.01
CA VAL A 105 4.61 -20.26 10.82
C VAL A 105 4.12 -18.91 10.32
N HIS A 106 3.80 -18.04 11.27
CA HIS A 106 3.36 -16.68 10.98
C HIS A 106 4.55 -15.72 10.99
N PHE A 107 4.62 -14.88 9.96
CA PHE A 107 5.61 -13.81 9.92
C PHE A 107 5.12 -12.62 10.74
N GLU A 108 5.96 -12.17 11.68
CA GLU A 108 5.81 -10.91 12.37
C GLU A 108 6.84 -9.92 11.84
N ASN A 109 6.37 -8.79 11.30
CA ASN A 109 7.24 -7.77 10.71
C ASN A 109 8.24 -8.32 9.67
N GLY A 110 7.80 -9.29 8.85
CA GLY A 110 8.61 -9.92 7.81
C GLY A 110 9.64 -10.93 8.32
N ARG A 111 9.54 -11.36 9.59
CA ARG A 111 10.42 -12.39 10.17
C ARG A 111 9.61 -13.51 10.80
N ALA A 112 10.13 -14.73 10.68
CA ALA A 112 9.61 -15.91 11.35
C ALA A 112 10.80 -16.69 11.92
N THR A 113 10.64 -17.26 13.12
CA THR A 113 11.64 -18.17 13.69
C THR A 113 11.06 -19.57 13.61
N ILE A 114 11.82 -20.50 13.06
CA ILE A 114 11.41 -21.89 12.80
C ILE A 114 12.45 -22.83 13.38
N ALA A 115 12.03 -24.02 13.83
CA ALA A 115 12.98 -25.06 14.20
C ALA A 115 13.77 -25.51 12.96
N CYS A 116 15.06 -25.82 13.14
CA CYS A 116 15.88 -26.42 12.10
C CYS A 116 15.32 -27.78 11.64
N PHE A 117 14.68 -28.52 12.55
CA PHE A 117 14.03 -29.80 12.29
C PHE A 117 12.70 -29.82 13.02
N SER A 118 11.62 -30.02 12.28
CA SER A 118 10.28 -30.27 12.83
C SER A 118 10.20 -31.66 13.47
N PRO A 119 9.20 -31.96 14.32
CA PRO A 119 8.94 -33.30 14.81
C PRO A 119 8.81 -34.33 13.66
N THR A 120 8.19 -33.93 12.54
CA THR A 120 8.06 -34.75 11.33
C THR A 120 9.42 -35.09 10.72
N ASP A 121 10.36 -34.14 10.70
CA ASP A 121 11.73 -34.36 10.21
C ASP A 121 12.48 -35.33 11.12
N ILE A 122 12.32 -35.18 12.44
CA ILE A 122 12.95 -36.04 13.46
C ILE A 122 12.45 -37.48 13.35
N GLU A 123 11.14 -37.66 13.15
CA GLU A 123 10.52 -38.97 12.94
C GLU A 123 10.99 -39.62 11.63
N SER A 124 11.03 -38.84 10.54
CA SER A 124 11.32 -39.36 9.19
C SER A 124 12.81 -39.62 8.95
N LEU A 125 13.70 -38.75 9.44
CA LEU A 125 15.15 -38.83 9.23
C LEU A 125 15.88 -39.52 10.38
N GLY A 126 15.24 -39.62 11.55
CA GLY A 126 15.77 -40.28 12.75
C GLY A 126 16.62 -39.34 13.62
N GLN A 127 16.20 -39.21 14.89
CA GLN A 127 16.86 -38.36 15.89
C GLN A 127 18.35 -38.66 16.06
N SER A 128 18.74 -39.94 16.08
CA SER A 128 20.14 -40.35 16.27
C SER A 128 21.03 -39.86 15.11
N TYR A 129 20.53 -39.93 13.87
CA TYR A 129 21.27 -39.49 12.69
C TYR A 129 21.43 -37.97 12.65
N LEU A 130 20.35 -37.22 12.89
CA LEU A 130 20.38 -35.75 12.95
C LEU A 130 21.26 -35.23 14.09
N GLY A 131 21.21 -35.88 15.26
CA GLY A 131 22.00 -35.49 16.44
C GLY A 131 23.51 -35.62 16.23
N THR A 132 23.98 -36.61 15.46
CA THR A 132 25.42 -36.86 15.25
C THR A 132 26.00 -36.20 14.01
N SER A 133 25.19 -35.99 12.97
CA SER A 133 25.69 -35.51 11.67
C SER A 133 25.88 -33.99 11.60
N HIS A 134 25.25 -33.24 12.50
CA HIS A 134 25.07 -31.78 12.40
C HIS A 134 24.43 -31.29 11.09
N ALA A 135 24.04 -32.23 10.20
CA ALA A 135 23.23 -32.10 9.00
C ALA A 135 23.38 -30.79 8.20
N THR A 136 24.59 -30.22 8.14
CA THR A 136 24.83 -28.88 7.56
C THR A 136 24.62 -28.80 6.05
N TRP A 137 24.49 -29.97 5.40
CA TRP A 137 24.15 -30.12 3.99
C TRP A 137 22.65 -30.14 3.73
N LEU A 138 21.81 -30.35 4.75
CA LEU A 138 20.37 -30.26 4.59
C LEU A 138 19.95 -28.78 4.52
N THR A 139 18.88 -28.53 3.79
CA THR A 139 18.29 -27.20 3.63
C THR A 139 16.83 -27.27 3.97
N LEU A 140 16.34 -26.29 4.72
CA LEU A 140 14.92 -26.09 4.94
C LEU A 140 14.41 -25.08 3.92
N THR A 141 13.35 -25.46 3.23
CA THR A 141 12.63 -24.59 2.30
C THR A 141 11.30 -24.17 2.91
N ALA A 142 11.16 -22.90 3.25
CA ALA A 142 9.96 -22.36 3.87
C ALA A 142 9.05 -21.74 2.80
N THR A 143 7.91 -22.37 2.50
CA THR A 143 7.02 -21.89 1.43
C THR A 143 6.02 -20.84 1.88
N ILE A 144 5.78 -19.81 1.05
CA ILE A 144 4.80 -18.75 1.35
C ILE A 144 3.40 -19.17 0.86
N ALA A 145 2.54 -19.57 1.80
CA ALA A 145 1.19 -20.03 1.49
C ALA A 145 0.21 -18.89 1.13
N ARG A 146 0.37 -17.69 1.72
CA ARG A 146 -0.51 -16.53 1.51
C ARG A 146 0.32 -15.29 1.19
N ARG A 147 -0.20 -14.41 0.34
CA ARG A 147 0.48 -13.18 -0.12
C ARG A 147 1.86 -13.45 -0.75
N ARG A 148 1.87 -14.36 -1.72
CA ARG A 148 3.07 -14.68 -2.51
C ARG A 148 3.67 -13.41 -3.11
N LEU A 149 5.00 -13.40 -3.26
CA LEU A 149 5.68 -12.30 -3.92
C LEU A 149 5.19 -12.16 -5.36
N PRO A 150 5.08 -10.91 -5.86
CA PRO A 150 4.75 -10.70 -7.24
C PRO A 150 5.88 -11.24 -8.13
N PRO A 151 5.55 -11.68 -9.35
CA PRO A 151 6.54 -12.05 -10.35
C PRO A 151 7.51 -10.91 -10.62
N SER A 152 8.81 -11.19 -10.51
CA SER A 152 9.88 -10.26 -10.87
C SER A 152 11.04 -11.02 -11.50
N LYS A 153 11.72 -10.42 -12.49
CA LYS A 153 12.94 -11.00 -13.08
C LYS A 153 14.09 -10.89 -12.08
N THR A 154 14.19 -9.76 -11.40
CA THR A 154 15.22 -9.45 -10.40
C THR A 154 15.11 -10.33 -9.15
N MET A 155 13.90 -10.69 -8.72
CA MET A 155 13.70 -11.58 -7.56
C MET A 155 13.82 -13.08 -7.89
N ARG A 156 13.90 -13.47 -9.18
CA ARG A 156 14.13 -14.86 -9.59
C ARG A 156 15.61 -15.19 -9.52
N ARG A 157 15.95 -16.30 -8.84
CA ARG A 157 17.33 -16.73 -8.63
C ARG A 157 17.76 -17.96 -9.42
N SER A 158 16.88 -18.67 -10.14
CA SER A 158 17.30 -19.89 -10.86
C SER A 158 16.56 -20.17 -12.17
N ARG A 159 17.13 -21.13 -12.92
CA ARG A 159 16.78 -21.53 -14.29
C ARG A 159 15.39 -22.18 -14.38
N TRP A 160 15.13 -23.21 -13.58
CA TRP A 160 13.91 -24.05 -13.71
C TRP A 160 13.42 -24.74 -12.42
N GLY A 161 14.03 -24.56 -11.24
CA GLY A 161 13.68 -25.41 -10.10
C GLY A 161 14.09 -24.99 -8.70
N ASP A 162 14.97 -24.01 -8.51
CA ASP A 162 15.24 -23.50 -7.16
C ASP A 162 14.08 -22.55 -6.80
N PRO A 163 13.28 -22.83 -5.75
CA PRO A 163 12.06 -22.09 -5.43
C PRO A 163 12.27 -20.57 -5.38
N GLY A 164 13.49 -20.12 -5.05
CA GLY A 164 13.84 -18.71 -4.94
C GLY A 164 12.89 -17.97 -4.00
N TYR A 165 13.00 -16.65 -3.93
CA TYR A 165 12.12 -15.85 -3.05
C TYR A 165 10.63 -15.92 -3.45
N LEU A 166 10.32 -16.26 -4.69
CA LEU A 166 8.95 -16.35 -5.21
C LEU A 166 8.12 -17.44 -4.53
N HIS A 167 8.77 -18.54 -4.14
CA HIS A 167 8.11 -19.67 -3.49
C HIS A 167 8.50 -19.83 -2.03
N GLY A 168 9.57 -19.17 -1.55
CA GLY A 168 9.98 -19.28 -0.15
C GLY A 168 11.37 -18.74 0.17
N ASP A 169 11.84 -19.03 1.39
CA ASP A 169 13.25 -18.83 1.76
C ASP A 169 13.93 -20.19 1.91
N ILE A 170 15.21 -20.28 1.55
CA ILE A 170 16.01 -21.49 1.72
C ILE A 170 17.09 -21.19 2.74
N VAL A 171 17.09 -21.94 3.83
CA VAL A 171 18.06 -21.75 4.91
C VAL A 171 18.76 -23.08 5.19
N HIS A 172 20.09 -23.04 5.32
CA HIS A 172 20.85 -24.19 5.80
C HIS A 172 20.43 -24.53 7.23
N VAL A 173 20.00 -25.78 7.43
CA VAL A 173 19.66 -26.26 8.76
C VAL A 173 20.94 -26.63 9.51
N GLY A 174 20.94 -26.32 10.80
CA GLY A 174 22.05 -26.57 11.70
C GLY A 174 21.87 -27.87 12.46
N LYS A 175 21.95 -27.78 13.79
CA LYS A 175 21.82 -28.93 14.69
C LYS A 175 20.37 -29.18 15.10
N LEU A 176 20.13 -30.36 15.66
CA LEU A 176 18.92 -30.65 16.43
C LEU A 176 18.73 -29.55 17.51
N ASP A 177 17.47 -29.16 17.78
CA ASP A 177 17.08 -28.15 18.76
C ASP A 177 17.55 -26.70 18.49
N GLU A 178 18.13 -26.42 17.32
CA GLU A 178 18.39 -25.04 16.89
C GLU A 178 17.19 -24.44 16.16
N PHE A 179 17.13 -23.10 16.18
CA PHE A 179 16.17 -22.33 15.41
C PHE A 179 16.87 -21.49 14.33
N ARG A 180 16.16 -21.26 13.23
CA ARG A 180 16.57 -20.36 12.15
C ARG A 180 15.53 -19.28 11.97
N THR A 181 16.00 -18.09 11.62
CA THR A 181 15.12 -16.99 11.23
C THR A 181 15.00 -16.96 9.72
N VAL A 182 13.78 -17.12 9.24
CA VAL A 182 13.39 -16.91 7.85
C VAL A 182 12.92 -15.47 7.67
N ARG A 183 13.25 -14.86 6.53
CA ARG A 183 12.88 -13.47 6.24
C ARG A 183 12.04 -13.39 4.97
N HIS A 184 10.91 -12.73 5.09
CA HIS A 184 10.11 -12.33 3.94
C HIS A 184 10.56 -10.93 3.49
N PRO A 185 10.79 -10.68 2.19
CA PRO A 185 11.13 -9.35 1.69
C PRO A 185 10.10 -8.30 2.13
N SER A 186 10.59 -7.16 2.55
CA SER A 186 9.77 -5.98 2.80
C SER A 186 9.15 -5.47 1.51
N GLY A 187 8.03 -4.76 1.61
CA GLY A 187 7.37 -4.17 0.44
C GLY A 187 8.28 -3.25 -0.37
N MET A 188 9.22 -2.55 0.28
CA MET A 188 10.20 -1.69 -0.39
C MET A 188 11.27 -2.49 -1.15
N GLU A 189 11.71 -3.64 -0.63
CA GLU A 189 12.63 -4.53 -1.35
C GLU A 189 11.95 -5.09 -2.61
N VAL A 190 10.67 -5.46 -2.50
CA VAL A 190 9.87 -5.90 -3.65
C VAL A 190 9.67 -4.79 -4.67
N LEU A 191 9.30 -3.58 -4.23
CA LEU A 191 9.13 -2.43 -5.11
C LEU A 191 10.43 -2.09 -5.86
N ARG A 192 11.57 -2.10 -5.16
CA ARG A 192 12.89 -1.90 -5.78
C ARG A 192 13.20 -2.96 -6.82
N ALA A 193 12.93 -4.24 -6.52
CA ALA A 193 13.17 -5.31 -7.48
C ALA A 193 12.27 -5.19 -8.71
N LEU A 194 10.99 -4.84 -8.54
CA LEU A 194 10.09 -4.57 -9.64
C LEU A 194 10.53 -3.36 -10.47
N SER A 195 11.01 -2.29 -9.85
CA SER A 195 11.57 -1.14 -10.59
C SER A 195 12.83 -1.50 -11.37
N LEU A 196 13.69 -2.35 -10.81
CA LEU A 196 14.90 -2.82 -11.48
C LEU A 196 14.58 -3.64 -12.73
N ASP A 197 13.46 -4.37 -12.75
CA ASP A 197 12.97 -5.05 -13.95
C ASP A 197 12.67 -4.09 -15.12
N HIS A 198 12.48 -2.80 -14.81
CA HIS A 198 12.30 -1.70 -15.76
C HIS A 198 13.52 -0.77 -15.81
N SER A 199 14.70 -1.21 -15.35
CA SER A 199 15.93 -0.41 -15.31
C SER A 199 15.78 0.91 -14.53
N MET A 200 15.10 0.86 -13.38
CA MET A 200 14.90 2.00 -12.49
C MET A 200 15.15 1.62 -11.03
N VAL A 201 15.39 2.62 -10.18
CA VAL A 201 15.56 2.44 -8.73
C VAL A 201 14.43 3.16 -7.99
N ALA A 202 13.67 2.43 -7.18
CA ALA A 202 12.61 3.03 -6.35
C ALA A 202 13.11 3.59 -5.02
N ARG A 203 12.54 4.73 -4.64
CA ARG A 203 12.69 5.38 -3.34
C ARG A 203 11.35 5.93 -2.85
N VAL A 204 11.16 5.97 -1.54
CA VAL A 204 10.03 6.69 -0.92
C VAL A 204 10.30 8.19 -0.95
N SER A 205 9.37 8.97 -1.51
CA SER A 205 9.42 10.43 -1.51
C SER A 205 9.21 11.00 -0.10
N THR A 206 9.49 12.28 0.10
CA THR A 206 9.21 12.94 1.40
C THR A 206 7.72 12.93 1.74
N PRO A 207 6.80 13.28 0.82
CA PRO A 207 5.35 13.06 1.01
C PRO A 207 5.01 11.60 1.31
N GLY A 208 5.63 10.64 0.60
CA GLY A 208 5.41 9.21 0.83
C GLY A 208 5.75 8.76 2.25
N LYS A 209 6.85 9.24 2.81
CA LYS A 209 7.23 8.96 4.21
C LYS A 209 6.24 9.55 5.21
N ALA A 210 5.75 10.77 4.96
CA ALA A 210 4.76 11.41 5.82
C ALA A 210 3.44 10.62 5.81
N ALA A 211 2.99 10.19 4.62
CA ALA A 211 1.82 9.35 4.45
C ALA A 211 1.98 7.98 5.13
N GLU A 212 3.12 7.29 4.91
CA GLU A 212 3.41 5.99 5.53
C GLU A 212 3.38 6.08 7.06
N ASN A 213 3.99 7.12 7.63
CA ASN A 213 3.98 7.33 9.08
C ASN A 213 2.56 7.52 9.64
N LEU A 214 1.70 8.28 8.93
CA LEU A 214 0.31 8.45 9.34
C LEU A 214 -0.50 7.14 9.19
N MET A 215 -0.28 6.40 8.11
CA MET A 215 -0.92 5.08 7.90
C MET A 215 -0.50 4.08 8.98
N ARG A 216 0.79 4.07 9.35
CA ARG A 216 1.32 3.21 10.43
C ARG A 216 0.77 3.64 11.78
N ALA A 217 0.71 4.95 12.05
CA ALA A 217 0.10 5.48 13.27
C ALA A 217 -1.37 5.05 13.39
N ALA A 218 -2.13 5.02 12.30
CA ALA A 218 -3.52 4.58 12.28
C ALA A 218 -3.74 3.07 12.51
N GLY A 219 -2.68 2.25 12.65
CA GLY A 219 -2.80 0.82 12.97
C GLY A 219 -3.53 -0.02 11.90
N GLY A 220 -3.61 0.47 10.66
CA GLY A 220 -4.37 -0.18 9.58
C GLY A 220 -5.85 0.25 9.51
N GLU A 221 -6.34 1.08 10.43
CA GLU A 221 -7.73 1.54 10.49
C GLU A 221 -7.95 2.80 9.65
N LEU A 222 -7.53 2.78 8.38
CA LEU A 222 -7.57 3.97 7.50
C LEU A 222 -8.99 4.51 7.27
N THR A 223 -10.03 3.69 7.50
CA THR A 223 -11.44 4.12 7.48
C THR A 223 -11.76 5.20 8.51
N MET A 224 -10.96 5.35 9.56
CA MET A 224 -11.10 6.43 10.54
C MET A 224 -10.80 7.82 9.98
N PHE A 225 -10.20 7.89 8.78
CA PHE A 225 -10.00 9.12 8.01
C PHE A 225 -11.09 9.37 6.95
N ALA A 226 -11.96 8.39 6.69
CA ALA A 226 -12.88 8.38 5.56
C ALA A 226 -14.17 9.17 5.84
N TYR A 227 -14.05 10.42 6.29
CA TYR A 227 -15.18 11.30 6.55
C TYR A 227 -14.80 12.79 6.36
N PRO A 228 -15.62 13.61 5.66
CA PRO A 228 -15.32 15.03 5.43
C PRO A 228 -15.05 15.83 6.72
N GLY A 229 -15.78 15.57 7.80
CA GLY A 229 -15.58 16.25 9.09
C GLY A 229 -14.20 15.98 9.68
N VAL A 230 -13.60 14.81 9.44
CA VAL A 230 -12.22 14.50 9.85
C VAL A 230 -11.23 15.35 9.06
N THR A 231 -11.40 15.49 7.75
CA THR A 231 -10.57 16.38 6.91
C THR A 231 -10.65 17.83 7.38
N THR A 232 -11.86 18.31 7.71
CA THR A 232 -12.08 19.65 8.27
C THR A 232 -11.36 19.83 9.61
N LEU A 233 -11.53 18.86 10.51
CA LEU A 233 -10.86 18.85 11.81
C LEU A 233 -9.33 18.85 11.67
N PHE A 234 -8.77 18.02 10.78
CA PHE A 234 -7.34 17.98 10.53
C PHE A 234 -6.82 19.33 10.04
N ASN A 235 -7.47 19.92 9.03
CA ASN A 235 -7.14 21.27 8.58
C ASN A 235 -7.23 22.29 9.71
N LYS A 236 -8.17 22.14 10.65
CA LYS A 236 -8.30 23.04 11.80
C LYS A 236 -7.18 22.85 12.82
N LEU A 237 -6.81 21.61 13.14
CA LEU A 237 -5.74 21.25 14.08
C LEU A 237 -4.35 21.60 13.55
N THR A 238 -4.14 21.56 12.24
CA THR A 238 -2.85 21.84 11.60
C THR A 238 -2.69 23.27 11.11
N ARG A 239 -3.78 24.06 11.07
CA ARG A 239 -3.71 25.52 10.91
C ARG A 239 -2.91 26.11 12.06
N ARG A 240 -1.62 26.30 11.82
CA ARG A 240 -0.74 27.13 12.64
C ARG A 240 -1.39 28.50 12.83
N GLY A 241 -1.18 29.14 13.98
CA GLY A 241 -1.70 30.48 14.32
C GLY A 241 -1.33 31.62 13.35
N HIS A 242 -0.72 31.31 12.21
CA HIS A 242 -0.35 32.23 11.15
C HIS A 242 -1.51 33.08 10.63
N SER A 243 -2.78 32.68 10.67
CA SER A 243 -3.84 33.56 10.11
C SER A 243 -4.02 34.88 10.87
N SER A 244 -3.85 34.89 12.20
CA SER A 244 -3.87 36.12 13.00
C SER A 244 -2.55 36.88 12.92
N LEU A 245 -1.42 36.18 12.79
CA LEU A 245 -0.11 36.81 12.59
C LEU A 245 0.01 37.43 11.20
N VAL A 246 -0.39 36.70 10.16
CA VAL A 246 -0.52 37.15 8.78
C VAL A 246 -1.55 38.26 8.71
N LYS A 247 -2.77 38.16 9.28
CA LYS A 247 -3.69 39.33 9.30
C LYS A 247 -3.11 40.53 10.04
N ARG A 248 -2.45 40.36 11.20
CA ARG A 248 -1.82 41.45 11.96
C ARG A 248 -0.65 42.08 11.19
N ARG A 249 0.21 41.26 10.58
CA ARG A 249 1.37 41.69 9.79
C ARG A 249 0.95 42.24 8.43
N LEU A 250 -0.09 41.71 7.81
CA LEU A 250 -0.70 42.21 6.57
C LEU A 250 -1.41 43.56 6.82
N ASN A 251 -2.06 43.73 7.97
CA ASN A 251 -2.61 45.03 8.37
C ASN A 251 -1.50 46.05 8.67
N GLN A 252 -0.43 45.66 9.39
CA GLN A 252 0.77 46.51 9.55
C GLN A 252 1.46 46.81 8.21
N PHE A 253 1.43 45.88 7.27
CA PHE A 253 1.98 46.00 5.92
C PHE A 253 1.16 46.99 5.06
N LEU A 254 -0.17 46.95 5.16
CA LEU A 254 -1.09 47.84 4.43
C LEU A 254 -1.14 49.25 5.02
N GLU A 255 -0.88 49.42 6.32
CA GLU A 255 -0.76 50.74 6.97
C GLU A 255 0.49 51.52 6.50
N GLY A 256 1.48 50.86 5.87
CA GLY A 256 2.74 51.46 5.43
C GLY A 256 2.93 51.65 3.92
N SER A 257 2.00 51.22 3.07
CA SER A 257 2.23 51.12 1.62
C SER A 257 1.56 52.22 0.80
N ASN A 258 2.14 53.42 0.84
CA ASN A 258 2.13 54.34 -0.32
C ASN A 258 3.53 54.30 -0.92
N ILE A 259 3.64 54.09 -2.24
CA ILE A 259 4.88 54.14 -3.05
C ILE A 259 5.61 52.80 -3.20
N VAL A 260 5.13 51.91 -4.10
CA VAL A 260 6.00 51.01 -4.88
C VAL A 260 5.40 50.87 -6.29
N ALA A 261 6.23 51.06 -7.33
CA ALA A 261 5.83 50.97 -8.73
C ALA A 261 5.55 49.51 -9.17
N ASP A 262 4.70 49.38 -10.18
CA ASP A 262 3.87 48.19 -10.46
C ASP A 262 4.63 46.95 -10.99
N SER A 263 5.86 47.08 -11.48
CA SER A 263 6.56 45.98 -12.19
C SER A 263 7.37 45.04 -11.30
N ASP A 264 7.87 45.50 -10.13
CA ASP A 264 8.67 44.67 -9.21
C ASP A 264 7.90 44.33 -7.92
N LYS A 265 6.61 44.65 -7.90
CA LYS A 265 5.79 44.59 -6.69
C LYS A 265 5.66 43.16 -6.17
N TYR A 266 5.44 42.17 -7.04
CA TYR A 266 5.18 40.79 -6.62
C TYR A 266 6.43 40.06 -6.11
N ASP A 267 7.60 40.29 -6.71
CA ASP A 267 8.85 39.63 -6.29
C ASP A 267 9.42 40.25 -5.01
N VAL A 268 9.29 41.57 -4.84
CA VAL A 268 9.61 42.27 -3.59
C VAL A 268 8.60 41.91 -2.50
N LEU A 269 7.32 41.71 -2.84
CA LEU A 269 6.30 41.22 -1.91
C LEU A 269 6.61 39.80 -1.42
N ALA A 270 6.98 38.88 -2.32
CA ALA A 270 7.31 37.51 -1.99
C ALA A 270 8.56 37.43 -1.09
N SER A 271 9.64 38.13 -1.46
CA SER A 271 10.88 38.15 -0.67
C SER A 271 10.70 38.77 0.71
N ARG A 272 9.89 39.84 0.83
CA ARG A 272 9.59 40.48 2.11
C ARG A 272 8.62 39.67 2.97
N LEU A 273 7.72 38.91 2.36
CA LEU A 273 6.85 37.98 3.08
C LEU A 273 7.68 36.83 3.68
N ASP A 274 8.64 36.30 2.92
CA ASP A 274 9.59 35.28 3.40
C ASP A 274 10.49 35.80 4.54
N GLU A 275 11.07 37.00 4.42
CA GLU A 275 11.82 37.63 5.51
C GLU A 275 10.95 37.92 6.74
N ALA A 276 9.71 38.36 6.51
CA ALA A 276 8.77 38.67 7.58
C ALA A 276 8.19 37.41 8.24
N LEU A 277 8.29 36.22 7.65
CA LEU A 277 7.75 34.99 8.23
C LEU A 277 8.63 34.42 9.36
N GLY A 278 9.94 34.66 9.34
CA GLY A 278 10.87 34.29 10.42
C GLY A 278 10.86 32.80 10.81
N THR A 279 11.67 32.43 11.82
CA THR A 279 11.62 31.08 12.41
C THR A 279 10.41 30.98 13.36
N PRO A 280 9.58 29.91 13.26
CA PRO A 280 8.35 29.82 14.03
C PRO A 280 8.61 29.72 15.55
N GLU A 281 7.94 30.57 16.33
CA GLU A 281 7.89 30.44 17.79
C GLU A 281 7.04 29.22 18.20
N ILE A 282 7.46 28.53 19.26
CA ILE A 282 6.87 27.27 19.77
C ILE A 282 5.43 27.46 20.31
N ASP A 283 5.00 28.71 20.56
CA ASP A 283 3.72 29.05 21.22
C ASP A 283 2.52 29.25 20.27
N GLU A 284 2.67 29.04 18.95
CA GLU A 284 1.60 29.30 17.95
C GLU A 284 0.81 28.05 17.49
N VAL A 285 0.71 27.03 18.35
CA VAL A 285 -0.07 25.81 18.05
C VAL A 285 -1.54 26.01 18.45
N ALA A 286 -2.47 25.82 17.51
CA ALA A 286 -3.90 25.88 17.79
C ALA A 286 -4.33 24.69 18.67
N TYR A 287 -4.89 24.99 19.85
CA TYR A 287 -5.51 24.01 20.73
C TYR A 287 -7.03 24.01 20.54
N LEU A 288 -7.64 22.83 20.45
CA LEU A 288 -9.08 22.66 20.40
C LEU A 288 -9.56 21.93 21.66
N ASN A 289 -10.65 22.37 22.27
CA ASN A 289 -11.33 21.58 23.31
C ASN A 289 -12.30 20.57 22.67
N PHE A 290 -12.87 19.68 23.48
CA PHE A 290 -13.80 18.65 23.01
C PHE A 290 -14.99 19.23 22.22
N ASN A 291 -15.57 20.33 22.68
CA ASN A 291 -16.71 20.97 22.01
C ASN A 291 -16.35 21.54 20.63
N ALA A 292 -15.13 22.08 20.49
CA ALA A 292 -14.61 22.50 19.19
C ALA A 292 -14.38 21.30 18.28
N VAL A 293 -13.80 20.21 18.78
CA VAL A 293 -13.63 18.95 18.01
C VAL A 293 -14.99 18.41 17.53
N ALA A 294 -15.98 18.32 18.43
CA ALA A 294 -17.33 17.86 18.09
C ALA A 294 -17.99 18.72 17.00
N ARG A 295 -17.79 20.04 17.07
CA ARG A 295 -18.30 20.98 16.06
C ARG A 295 -17.66 20.79 14.69
N GLU A 296 -16.35 20.63 14.61
CA GLU A 296 -15.64 20.46 13.34
C GLU A 296 -15.92 19.08 12.72
N LEU A 297 -16.11 18.04 13.54
CA LEU A 297 -16.57 16.74 13.05
C LEU A 297 -18.04 16.80 12.60
N GLY A 298 -18.91 17.57 13.28
CA GLY A 298 -20.33 17.63 12.92
C GLY A 298 -21.10 16.35 13.24
N ILE A 299 -20.65 15.58 14.24
CA ILE A 299 -21.28 14.33 14.68
C ILE A 299 -21.63 14.37 16.18
N GLY A 300 -22.43 13.42 16.62
CA GLY A 300 -22.89 13.28 18.00
C GLY A 300 -21.75 13.09 19.01
N VAL A 301 -22.03 13.47 20.26
CA VAL A 301 -21.07 13.48 21.37
C VAL A 301 -20.39 12.12 21.62
N LYS A 302 -21.16 11.02 21.59
CA LYS A 302 -20.62 9.66 21.82
C LYS A 302 -19.69 9.23 20.67
N PRO A 303 -20.11 9.31 19.38
CA PRO A 303 -19.21 9.11 18.24
C PRO A 303 -17.95 9.99 18.29
N THR A 304 -18.08 11.29 18.59
CA THR A 304 -16.91 12.19 18.73
C THR A 304 -15.91 11.67 19.75
N ALA A 305 -16.37 11.27 20.93
CA ALA A 305 -15.51 10.72 21.96
C ALA A 305 -14.81 9.43 21.50
N ALA A 306 -15.53 8.53 20.83
CA ALA A 306 -14.97 7.29 20.30
C ALA A 306 -13.86 7.57 19.26
N TRP A 307 -14.08 8.49 18.33
CA TRP A 307 -13.07 8.88 17.34
C TRP A 307 -11.87 9.56 18.00
N LEU A 308 -12.11 10.47 18.96
CA LEU A 308 -11.04 11.22 19.61
C LEU A 308 -10.18 10.33 20.51
N ASP A 309 -10.79 9.41 21.25
CA ASP A 309 -10.08 8.41 22.05
C ASP A 309 -9.20 7.54 21.15
N TRP A 310 -9.73 7.08 20.01
CA TRP A 310 -8.93 6.37 19.00
C TRP A 310 -7.74 7.20 18.49
N ALA A 311 -7.97 8.46 18.13
CA ALA A 311 -6.93 9.33 17.59
C ALA A 311 -5.82 9.63 18.61
N VAL A 312 -6.17 9.68 19.91
CA VAL A 312 -5.23 9.85 21.01
C VAL A 312 -4.40 8.59 21.25
N ILE A 313 -5.04 7.41 21.28
CA ILE A 313 -4.36 6.11 21.44
C ILE A 313 -3.32 5.90 20.32
N HIS A 314 -3.70 6.24 19.08
CA HIS A 314 -2.84 6.13 17.90
C HIS A 314 -1.89 7.31 17.71
N ARG A 315 -1.83 8.24 18.69
CA ARG A 315 -0.97 9.44 18.70
C ARG A 315 -1.11 10.32 17.45
N ILE A 316 -2.26 10.29 16.78
CA ILE A 316 -2.59 11.18 15.67
C ILE A 316 -2.91 12.57 16.24
N VAL A 317 -3.64 12.60 17.35
CA VAL A 317 -3.96 13.79 18.13
C VAL A 317 -3.33 13.66 19.52
N LEU A 318 -2.74 14.74 20.03
CA LEU A 318 -2.18 14.77 21.37
C LEU A 318 -3.17 15.42 22.34
N ARG A 319 -3.35 14.79 23.50
CA ARG A 319 -4.18 15.27 24.60
C ARG A 319 -3.32 15.94 25.66
N GLY A 320 -3.74 17.11 26.13
CA GLY A 320 -3.07 17.84 27.21
C GLY A 320 -4.00 18.77 27.95
N ILE A 321 -3.44 19.55 28.87
CA ILE A 321 -4.15 20.50 29.71
C ILE A 321 -3.44 21.86 29.59
N GLU A 322 -4.20 22.94 29.47
CA GLU A 322 -3.66 24.30 29.60
C GLU A 322 -3.54 24.63 31.10
N ALA A 323 -2.31 24.79 31.57
CA ALA A 323 -2.02 25.28 32.91
C ALA A 323 -1.75 26.79 32.86
N ARG A 324 -2.56 27.58 33.57
CA ARG A 324 -2.35 29.02 33.68
C ARG A 324 -1.72 29.37 35.02
N CYS A 325 -0.56 30.03 34.99
CA CYS A 325 0.09 30.52 36.20
C CYS A 325 -0.80 31.56 36.88
N LYS A 326 -1.14 31.34 38.15
CA LYS A 326 -1.98 32.29 38.91
C LYS A 326 -1.30 33.65 39.09
N ASN A 327 0.04 33.67 39.12
CA ASN A 327 0.84 34.87 39.36
C ASN A 327 1.11 35.65 38.07
N CYS A 328 1.88 35.08 37.12
CA CYS A 328 2.25 35.79 35.88
C CYS A 328 1.22 35.66 34.75
N LYS A 329 0.12 34.93 34.96
CA LYS A 329 -0.95 34.66 33.97
C LYS A 329 -0.50 33.93 32.69
N HIS A 330 0.79 33.58 32.57
CA HIS A 330 1.31 32.78 31.47
C HIS A 330 0.58 31.44 31.41
N ALA A 331 0.11 31.08 30.21
CA ALA A 331 -0.56 29.83 29.92
C ALA A 331 0.41 28.88 29.24
N GLN A 332 0.49 27.65 29.73
CA GLN A 332 1.34 26.63 29.16
C GLN A 332 0.52 25.37 28.93
N TRP A 333 0.53 24.86 27.70
CA TRP A 333 -0.04 23.55 27.41
C TRP A 333 0.96 22.46 27.81
N ARG A 334 0.48 21.45 28.55
CA ARG A 334 1.27 20.29 28.94
C ARG A 334 0.62 19.02 28.38
N PRO A 335 1.35 18.19 27.62
CA PRO A 335 0.84 16.89 27.20
C PRO A 335 0.62 16.01 28.43
N LEU A 336 -0.50 15.30 28.46
CA LEU A 336 -0.88 14.51 29.64
C LEU A 336 0.07 13.33 29.87
N GLN A 337 0.55 12.72 28.78
CA GLN A 337 1.52 11.62 28.79
C GLN A 337 2.88 11.99 29.40
N ASP A 338 3.27 13.27 29.37
CA ASP A 338 4.51 13.72 30.02
C ASP A 338 4.28 14.11 31.49
N ALA A 339 3.01 14.24 31.90
CA ALA A 339 2.62 14.75 33.21
C ALA A 339 2.14 13.66 34.19
N ILE A 340 1.67 12.51 33.69
CA ILE A 340 1.09 11.43 34.49
C ILE A 340 1.70 10.09 34.05
N PRO A 341 2.28 9.30 34.98
CA PRO A 341 2.72 7.93 34.67
C PRO A 341 1.58 7.07 34.12
N ASP A 342 1.90 6.08 33.29
CA ASP A 342 0.92 5.13 32.76
C ASP A 342 0.11 4.50 33.90
N LEU A 343 -1.20 4.70 33.87
CA LEU A 343 -2.11 4.18 34.87
C LEU A 343 -2.38 2.71 34.56
N ILE A 344 -1.90 1.80 35.40
CA ILE A 344 -2.08 0.36 35.22
C ILE A 344 -3.34 -0.10 35.96
N CYS A 345 -4.20 -0.86 35.29
CA CYS A 345 -5.36 -1.48 35.90
C CYS A 345 -4.92 -2.55 36.91
N HIS A 346 -5.30 -2.39 38.18
CA HIS A 346 -4.99 -3.37 39.22
C HIS A 346 -5.67 -4.73 39.04
N GLY A 347 -6.72 -4.82 38.21
CA GLY A 347 -7.43 -6.07 37.94
C GLY A 347 -6.78 -6.91 36.84
N CYS A 348 -6.56 -6.33 35.66
CA CYS A 348 -6.05 -7.05 34.49
C CYS A 348 -4.59 -6.74 34.14
N GLY A 349 -3.93 -5.80 34.83
CA GLY A 349 -2.54 -5.42 34.56
C GLY A 349 -2.33 -4.61 33.27
N LEU A 350 -3.40 -4.29 32.53
CA LEU A 350 -3.32 -3.50 31.29
C LEU A 350 -3.20 -2.00 31.58
N VAL A 351 -2.52 -1.28 30.69
CA VAL A 351 -2.47 0.19 30.71
C VAL A 351 -3.87 0.76 30.44
N ILE A 352 -4.25 1.77 31.21
CA ILE A 352 -5.49 2.54 31.06
C ILE A 352 -5.16 3.78 30.22
N ASP A 353 -5.40 3.71 28.91
CA ASP A 353 -5.05 4.80 27.99
C ASP A 353 -5.91 6.07 28.18
N THR A 354 -7.17 5.91 28.62
CA THR A 354 -8.15 6.99 28.75
C THR A 354 -8.89 6.97 30.12
N PRO A 355 -8.17 7.12 31.24
CA PRO A 355 -8.69 6.87 32.60
C PRO A 355 -9.89 7.75 32.99
N PHE A 356 -9.98 8.95 32.43
CA PHE A 356 -11.07 9.90 32.71
C PHE A 356 -12.07 10.03 31.53
N GLY A 357 -11.79 9.39 30.39
CA GLY A 357 -12.50 9.63 29.12
C GLY A 357 -12.31 11.04 28.57
N SER A 358 -12.58 11.26 27.29
CA SER A 358 -12.37 12.56 26.62
C SER A 358 -13.28 13.71 27.09
N GLN A 359 -14.25 13.44 27.96
CA GLN A 359 -15.30 14.39 28.37
C GLN A 359 -15.21 14.90 29.83
N LYS A 360 -14.53 14.21 30.75
CA LYS A 360 -14.59 14.55 32.20
C LYS A 360 -13.60 15.64 32.61
N ILE A 361 -12.54 15.82 31.84
CA ILE A 361 -11.54 16.87 32.04
C ILE A 361 -11.61 17.80 30.83
N ASP A 362 -11.45 19.11 31.05
CA ASP A 362 -11.37 20.10 29.98
C ASP A 362 -10.02 19.99 29.25
N TYR A 363 -9.92 18.93 28.45
CA TYR A 363 -8.74 18.64 27.67
C TYR A 363 -8.61 19.57 26.47
N GLN A 364 -7.36 19.90 26.18
CA GLN A 364 -6.94 20.63 25.00
C GLN A 364 -6.21 19.68 24.06
N TYR A 365 -6.65 19.63 22.81
CA TYR A 365 -6.20 18.72 21.77
C TYR A 365 -5.40 19.49 20.71
N ARG A 366 -4.31 18.89 20.24
CA ARG A 366 -3.49 19.42 19.14
C ARG A 366 -3.08 18.31 18.18
N ALA A 367 -2.72 18.67 16.95
CA ALA A 367 -2.10 17.72 16.01
C ALA A 367 -0.77 17.19 16.57
N SER A 368 -0.50 15.91 16.34
CA SER A 368 0.84 15.34 16.50
C SER A 368 1.76 15.79 15.36
N GLU A 369 3.08 15.61 15.53
CA GLU A 369 4.04 15.85 14.45
C GLU A 369 3.76 14.95 13.23
N VAL A 370 3.32 13.71 13.44
CA VAL A 370 2.93 12.79 12.36
C VAL A 370 1.80 13.38 11.52
N LEU A 371 0.76 13.90 12.18
CA LEU A 371 -0.36 14.55 11.50
C LEU A 371 0.06 15.87 10.84
N LEU A 372 0.89 16.69 11.51
CA LEU A 372 1.38 17.96 10.95
C LEU A 372 2.14 17.73 9.64
N ARG A 373 3.06 16.74 9.61
CA ARG A 373 3.82 16.38 8.41
C ARG A 373 2.96 15.83 7.29
N ALA A 374 1.99 14.97 7.63
CA ALA A 374 1.08 14.41 6.64
C ALA A 374 0.20 15.49 5.97
N MET A 375 -0.26 16.48 6.74
CA MET A 375 -1.05 17.60 6.23
C MET A 375 -0.19 18.65 5.50
N GLU A 376 1.06 18.88 5.93
CA GLU A 376 2.02 19.76 5.25
C GLU A 376 2.29 19.30 3.80
N HIS A 377 2.26 17.98 3.57
CA HIS A 377 2.48 17.36 2.26
C HIS A 377 1.20 16.91 1.55
N ASP A 378 0.01 17.36 1.97
CA ASP A 378 -1.27 17.07 1.30
C ASP A 378 -1.52 15.56 1.05
N THR A 379 -1.10 14.68 1.97
CA THR A 379 -1.05 13.22 1.73
C THR A 379 -2.38 12.47 1.92
N LEU A 380 -3.38 13.13 2.50
CA LEU A 380 -4.67 12.50 2.84
C LEU A 380 -5.42 11.86 1.65
N PRO A 381 -5.49 12.49 0.46
CA PRO A 381 -6.12 11.86 -0.70
C PRO A 381 -5.41 10.57 -1.12
N SER A 382 -4.07 10.51 -1.06
CA SER A 382 -3.29 9.29 -1.36
C SER A 382 -3.62 8.15 -0.38
N ILE A 383 -3.70 8.45 0.93
CA ILE A 383 -4.04 7.48 1.96
C ILE A 383 -5.45 6.91 1.74
N LEU A 384 -6.42 7.78 1.45
CA LEU A 384 -7.80 7.36 1.20
C LEU A 384 -7.97 6.64 -0.14
N ALA A 385 -7.19 6.99 -1.16
CA ALA A 385 -7.16 6.28 -2.43
C ALA A 385 -6.64 4.86 -2.25
N ILE A 386 -5.53 4.69 -1.51
CA ILE A 386 -5.01 3.37 -1.11
C ILE A 386 -6.10 2.57 -0.39
N ARG A 387 -6.73 3.17 0.63
CA ARG A 387 -7.82 2.53 1.39
C ARG A 387 -8.94 2.05 0.45
N HIS A 388 -9.39 2.91 -0.46
CA HIS A 388 -10.51 2.60 -1.36
C HIS A 388 -10.15 1.49 -2.36
N ILE A 389 -9.01 1.61 -3.06
CA ILE A 389 -8.58 0.63 -4.07
C ILE A 389 -8.31 -0.73 -3.42
N VAL A 390 -7.62 -0.76 -2.28
CA VAL A 390 -7.38 -2.00 -1.54
C VAL A 390 -8.68 -2.64 -1.09
N GLY A 391 -9.61 -1.82 -0.56
CA GLY A 391 -10.94 -2.25 -0.20
C GLY A 391 -11.72 -2.90 -1.33
N MET A 392 -11.76 -2.26 -2.50
CA MET A 392 -12.50 -2.76 -3.66
C MET A 392 -11.91 -4.09 -4.18
N LEU A 393 -10.59 -4.14 -4.39
CA LEU A 393 -9.94 -5.26 -5.08
C LEU A 393 -9.67 -6.47 -4.17
N ASP A 394 -9.53 -6.25 -2.85
CA ASP A 394 -9.25 -7.32 -1.88
C ASP A 394 -10.47 -7.62 -0.96
N SER A 395 -11.65 -7.05 -1.27
CA SER A 395 -12.91 -7.27 -0.53
C SER A 395 -13.30 -8.75 -0.38
N SER A 396 -12.90 -9.61 -1.32
CA SER A 396 -13.17 -11.06 -1.32
C SER A 396 -12.01 -11.91 -0.78
N ARG A 397 -10.97 -11.30 -0.19
CA ARG A 397 -9.69 -11.97 0.14
C ARG A 397 -9.09 -12.69 -1.07
N SER A 398 -9.32 -12.13 -2.27
CA SER A 398 -8.83 -12.65 -3.54
C SER A 398 -7.30 -12.72 -3.58
N GLY A 399 -6.61 -11.93 -2.74
CA GLY A 399 -5.16 -11.78 -2.79
C GLY A 399 -4.73 -11.08 -4.07
N ALA A 400 -5.60 -10.28 -4.69
CA ALA A 400 -5.33 -9.58 -5.94
C ALA A 400 -4.27 -8.47 -5.78
N ILE A 401 -4.11 -7.92 -4.58
CA ILE A 401 -3.12 -6.89 -4.25
C ILE A 401 -1.99 -7.51 -3.42
N PHE A 402 -0.76 -7.24 -3.84
CA PHE A 402 0.42 -7.52 -3.05
C PHE A 402 0.66 -6.42 -2.00
N GLY A 403 0.63 -5.15 -2.43
CA GLY A 403 0.84 -4.01 -1.53
C GLY A 403 0.50 -2.68 -2.19
N ALA A 404 0.31 -1.65 -1.36
CA ALA A 404 0.03 -0.29 -1.80
C ALA A 404 0.91 0.70 -1.04
N TYR A 405 1.49 1.67 -1.76
CA TYR A 405 2.58 2.52 -1.28
C TYR A 405 2.29 3.98 -1.64
N PRO A 406 2.31 4.89 -0.66
CA PRO A 406 2.21 6.32 -0.93
C PRO A 406 3.58 6.90 -1.31
N GLY A 407 3.59 7.84 -2.27
CA GLY A 407 4.74 8.67 -2.65
C GLY A 407 5.99 7.87 -3.04
N VAL A 408 6.08 7.51 -4.31
CA VAL A 408 7.21 6.75 -4.88
C VAL A 408 7.90 7.56 -5.96
N GLU A 409 9.22 7.69 -5.83
CA GLU A 409 10.11 8.23 -6.86
C GLU A 409 10.86 7.08 -7.52
N LEU A 410 10.91 7.12 -8.85
CA LEU A 410 11.77 6.25 -9.64
C LEU A 410 12.95 7.06 -10.17
N LEU A 411 14.14 6.53 -9.98
CA LEU A 411 15.37 7.11 -10.47
C LEU A 411 15.94 6.28 -11.61
N GLU A 412 16.71 6.92 -12.49
CA GLU A 412 17.59 6.21 -13.42
C GLU A 412 18.55 5.25 -12.68
N PRO A 413 19.13 4.22 -13.34
CA PRO A 413 20.04 3.27 -12.70
C PRO A 413 21.24 3.91 -12.00
N ASN A 414 21.66 5.08 -12.47
CA ASN A 414 22.75 5.87 -11.87
C ASN A 414 22.37 6.52 -10.51
N GLY A 415 21.09 6.48 -10.13
CA GLY A 415 20.55 7.02 -8.89
C GLY A 415 20.54 8.55 -8.78
N LYS A 416 20.77 9.29 -9.87
CA LYS A 416 20.94 10.75 -9.84
C LYS A 416 19.71 11.53 -10.27
N LEU A 417 19.00 11.06 -11.30
CA LEU A 417 17.86 11.78 -11.86
C LEU A 417 16.55 11.05 -11.54
N VAL A 418 15.59 11.76 -10.95
CA VAL A 418 14.21 11.29 -10.81
C VAL A 418 13.57 11.30 -12.19
N CYS A 419 13.17 10.13 -12.66
CA CYS A 419 12.62 9.91 -13.99
C CYS A 419 11.10 9.73 -13.97
N ALA A 420 10.50 9.40 -12.82
CA ALA A 420 9.06 9.34 -12.60
C ALA A 420 8.75 9.54 -11.11
N GLU A 421 7.59 10.13 -10.82
CA GLU A 421 7.07 10.31 -9.47
C GLU A 421 5.58 9.92 -9.48
N PHE A 422 5.14 9.22 -8.45
CA PHE A 422 3.75 8.80 -8.28
C PHE A 422 3.31 9.03 -6.83
N ASP A 423 2.18 9.71 -6.64
CA ASP A 423 1.63 9.93 -5.30
C ASP A 423 1.14 8.64 -4.66
N THR A 424 0.71 7.66 -5.47
CA THR A 424 0.31 6.33 -5.02
C THR A 424 0.70 5.27 -6.04
N VAL A 425 1.24 4.15 -5.54
CA VAL A 425 1.53 2.94 -6.32
C VAL A 425 0.88 1.75 -5.65
N VAL A 426 -0.01 1.06 -6.38
CA VAL A 426 -0.58 -0.22 -5.97
C VAL A 426 0.04 -1.33 -6.82
N ILE A 427 0.58 -2.35 -6.18
CA ILE A 427 1.18 -3.52 -6.80
C ILE A 427 0.19 -4.68 -6.69
N LEU A 428 -0.24 -5.19 -7.84
CA LEU A 428 -1.08 -6.38 -7.93
C LEU A 428 -0.23 -7.63 -7.68
N ALA A 429 -0.86 -8.73 -7.27
CA ALA A 429 -0.19 -10.03 -7.14
C ALA A 429 0.42 -10.54 -8.45
N SER A 430 -0.04 -10.02 -9.60
CA SER A 430 0.57 -10.26 -10.92
C SER A 430 1.89 -9.51 -11.16
N GLY A 431 2.32 -8.64 -10.25
CA GLY A 431 3.47 -7.75 -10.41
C GLY A 431 3.19 -6.51 -11.25
N LYS A 432 1.97 -6.38 -11.79
CA LYS A 432 1.52 -5.17 -12.48
C LYS A 432 1.24 -4.03 -11.50
N TRP A 433 1.48 -2.82 -11.96
CA TRP A 433 1.35 -1.60 -11.19
C TRP A 433 0.01 -0.93 -11.51
N VAL A 434 -0.55 -0.21 -10.56
CA VAL A 434 -1.59 0.80 -10.76
C VAL A 434 -1.07 2.06 -10.08
N VAL A 435 -0.89 3.13 -10.83
CA VAL A 435 -0.25 4.36 -10.34
C VAL A 435 -1.21 5.53 -10.41
N GLY A 436 -1.09 6.48 -9.49
CA GLY A 436 -1.98 7.62 -9.49
C GLY A 436 -1.40 8.91 -8.92
N GLU A 437 -2.07 9.99 -9.31
CA GLU A 437 -1.84 11.37 -8.90
C GLU A 437 -2.96 11.80 -7.94
N CYS A 438 -2.63 12.41 -6.82
CA CYS A 438 -3.56 12.70 -5.73
C CYS A 438 -3.52 14.19 -5.39
N LYS A 439 -4.67 14.87 -5.43
CA LYS A 439 -4.77 16.30 -5.16
C LYS A 439 -5.85 16.59 -4.14
N THR A 440 -5.55 17.42 -3.15
CA THR A 440 -6.53 17.86 -2.14
C THR A 440 -7.74 18.55 -2.76
N ARG A 441 -7.57 19.24 -3.90
CA ARG A 441 -8.61 20.01 -4.58
C ARG A 441 -8.68 19.71 -6.07
N GLN A 442 -9.87 19.88 -6.66
CA GLN A 442 -10.11 19.67 -8.09
C GLN A 442 -9.19 20.54 -8.96
N ARG A 443 -8.96 21.79 -8.56
CA ARG A 443 -8.10 22.75 -9.29
C ARG A 443 -6.63 22.32 -9.35
N GLY A 444 -6.25 21.34 -8.54
CA GLY A 444 -4.88 20.83 -8.48
C GLY A 444 -4.55 19.81 -9.57
N LEU A 445 -5.50 19.40 -10.42
CA LEU A 445 -5.22 18.51 -11.54
C LEU A 445 -5.42 19.25 -12.87
N THR A 446 -4.33 19.36 -13.59
CA THR A 446 -4.26 19.97 -14.92
C THR A 446 -3.96 18.93 -15.99
N ASP A 447 -4.25 19.25 -17.25
CA ASP A 447 -3.83 18.44 -18.40
C ASP A 447 -2.32 18.16 -18.43
N SER A 448 -1.52 19.11 -17.92
CA SER A 448 -0.08 18.97 -17.83
C SER A 448 0.31 17.89 -16.82
N GLU A 449 -0.36 17.84 -15.67
CA GLU A 449 -0.12 16.81 -14.64
C GLU A 449 -0.58 15.43 -15.09
N LEU A 450 -1.74 15.32 -15.75
CA LEU A 450 -2.16 14.05 -16.36
C LEU A 450 -1.17 13.54 -17.40
N ARG A 451 -0.68 14.41 -18.29
CA ARG A 451 0.36 14.03 -19.25
C ARG A 451 1.65 13.59 -18.56
N LYS A 452 2.08 14.25 -17.48
CA LYS A 452 3.25 13.82 -16.70
C LYS A 452 3.04 12.43 -16.09
N LEU A 453 1.86 12.18 -15.51
CA LEU A 453 1.49 10.87 -14.97
C LEU A 453 1.54 9.79 -16.06
N TRP A 454 0.99 10.05 -17.25
CA TRP A 454 0.98 9.08 -18.35
C TRP A 454 2.37 8.82 -18.94
N VAL A 455 3.19 9.87 -19.11
CA VAL A 455 4.59 9.72 -19.52
C VAL A 455 5.39 8.91 -18.50
N ALA A 456 5.16 9.15 -17.20
CA ALA A 456 5.76 8.36 -16.14
C ALA A 456 5.26 6.90 -16.17
N ALA A 457 3.97 6.68 -16.41
CA ALA A 457 3.36 5.35 -16.54
C ALA A 457 3.89 4.58 -17.75
N ASP A 458 4.16 5.24 -18.88
CA ASP A 458 4.78 4.64 -20.07
C ASP A 458 6.16 4.07 -19.76
N ARG A 459 6.97 4.77 -18.96
CA ARG A 459 8.33 4.33 -18.58
C ARG A 459 8.34 3.00 -17.82
N VAL A 460 7.32 2.75 -17.00
CA VAL A 460 7.19 1.51 -16.21
C VAL A 460 6.24 0.50 -16.87
N GLY A 461 5.68 0.81 -18.05
CA GLY A 461 4.72 -0.06 -18.72
C GLY A 461 3.44 -0.33 -17.90
N VAL A 462 2.96 0.69 -17.16
CA VAL A 462 1.82 0.54 -16.26
C VAL A 462 0.53 0.29 -17.07
N PRO A 463 -0.32 -0.69 -16.71
CA PRO A 463 -1.57 -0.98 -17.43
C PRO A 463 -2.72 -0.03 -17.11
N THR A 464 -2.70 0.66 -15.98
CA THR A 464 -3.83 1.48 -15.51
C THR A 464 -3.33 2.62 -14.64
N THR A 465 -3.90 3.81 -14.85
CA THR A 465 -3.62 4.99 -14.02
C THR A 465 -4.87 5.50 -13.33
N PHE A 466 -4.73 6.32 -12.30
CA PHE A 466 -5.87 7.00 -11.68
C PHE A 466 -5.51 8.40 -11.18
N ALA A 467 -6.53 9.21 -10.92
CA ALA A 467 -6.41 10.46 -10.18
C ALA A 467 -7.31 10.43 -8.95
N ALA A 468 -6.93 11.06 -7.84
CA ALA A 468 -7.75 11.09 -6.62
C ALA A 468 -7.90 12.50 -6.01
N THR A 469 -9.09 12.82 -5.50
CA THR A 469 -9.36 14.09 -4.81
C THR A 469 -10.42 13.99 -3.71
N LEU A 470 -10.32 14.90 -2.73
CA LEU A 470 -11.27 15.06 -1.62
C LEU A 470 -12.45 15.99 -1.96
N ASP A 471 -12.48 16.55 -3.17
CA ASP A 471 -13.62 17.31 -3.70
C ASP A 471 -14.69 16.36 -4.28
N ALA A 472 -15.95 16.78 -4.25
CA ALA A 472 -17.07 15.97 -4.73
C ALA A 472 -17.07 15.85 -6.26
N GLY A 473 -17.52 14.71 -6.80
CA GLY A 473 -17.45 14.48 -8.25
C GLY A 473 -18.22 15.50 -9.08
N HIS A 474 -19.38 15.96 -8.61
CA HIS A 474 -20.17 16.96 -9.33
C HIS A 474 -19.48 18.33 -9.50
N ILE A 475 -18.42 18.65 -8.74
CA ILE A 475 -17.63 19.88 -8.91
C ILE A 475 -16.31 19.67 -9.67
N CYS A 476 -15.97 18.43 -10.03
CA CYS A 476 -14.76 18.11 -10.76
C CYS A 476 -14.97 18.27 -12.28
N GLU A 477 -14.02 18.99 -12.91
CA GLU A 477 -14.01 19.31 -14.34
C GLU A 477 -13.44 18.16 -15.21
N GLU A 478 -13.34 18.39 -16.53
CA GLU A 478 -13.01 17.38 -17.54
C GLU A 478 -11.73 16.56 -17.27
N PRO A 479 -10.60 17.12 -16.77
CA PRO A 479 -9.40 16.32 -16.50
C PRO A 479 -9.66 15.13 -15.58
N TRP A 480 -10.54 15.28 -14.59
CA TRP A 480 -10.88 14.23 -13.64
C TRP A 480 -11.77 13.14 -14.21
N ARG A 481 -12.54 13.47 -15.26
CA ARG A 481 -13.56 12.60 -15.86
C ARG A 481 -13.02 11.75 -17.01
N ARG A 482 -11.74 11.89 -17.36
CA ARG A 482 -11.11 11.06 -18.39
C ARG A 482 -11.10 9.60 -17.96
N THR A 483 -11.35 8.72 -18.93
CA THR A 483 -11.38 7.27 -18.70
C THR A 483 -10.24 6.53 -19.41
N MET A 484 -9.45 7.26 -20.21
CA MET A 484 -8.30 6.73 -20.92
C MET A 484 -7.27 7.81 -21.22
N ASP A 485 -6.02 7.40 -21.46
CA ASP A 485 -5.00 8.25 -22.07
C ASP A 485 -5.07 8.24 -23.60
N ASP A 486 -4.19 9.03 -24.23
CA ASP A 486 -4.10 9.17 -25.70
C ASP A 486 -3.73 7.84 -26.41
N ASN A 487 -3.17 6.86 -25.68
CA ASN A 487 -2.79 5.54 -26.17
C ASN A 487 -3.84 4.47 -25.84
N GLY A 488 -4.98 4.85 -25.25
CA GLY A 488 -6.05 3.94 -24.84
C GLY A 488 -5.79 3.18 -23.54
N ARG A 489 -4.79 3.57 -22.74
CA ARG A 489 -4.59 3.02 -21.39
C ARG A 489 -5.76 3.43 -20.50
N PRO A 490 -6.40 2.49 -19.77
CA PRO A 490 -7.43 2.84 -18.80
C PRO A 490 -6.97 3.86 -17.75
N HIS A 491 -7.83 4.84 -17.50
CA HIS A 491 -7.70 5.85 -16.45
C HIS A 491 -9.03 5.94 -15.68
N PHE A 492 -8.98 6.26 -14.38
CA PHE A 492 -10.19 6.53 -13.61
C PHE A 492 -9.97 7.59 -12.54
N GLY A 493 -11.03 8.34 -12.22
CA GLY A 493 -11.02 9.39 -11.22
C GLY A 493 -11.72 8.97 -9.92
N LEU A 494 -11.03 9.08 -8.80
CA LEU A 494 -11.56 8.87 -7.44
C LEU A 494 -11.84 10.21 -6.78
N THR A 495 -13.09 10.45 -6.43
CA THR A 495 -13.56 11.70 -5.81
C THR A 495 -13.93 11.47 -4.34
N ALA A 496 -14.34 12.51 -3.63
CA ALA A 496 -14.89 12.40 -2.26
C ALA A 496 -15.94 11.29 -2.13
N SER A 497 -16.77 11.12 -3.18
CA SER A 497 -17.81 10.11 -3.29
C SER A 497 -17.29 8.66 -3.18
N HIS A 498 -16.01 8.44 -3.50
CA HIS A 498 -15.32 7.16 -3.40
C HIS A 498 -14.48 7.09 -2.13
N LEU A 499 -13.70 8.15 -1.87
CA LEU A 499 -12.69 8.18 -0.82
C LEU A 499 -13.31 8.15 0.59
N TYR A 500 -14.52 8.71 0.75
CA TYR A 500 -15.30 8.68 1.99
C TYR A 500 -16.31 7.52 2.05
N ASP A 501 -16.31 6.62 1.07
CA ASP A 501 -17.19 5.45 1.08
C ASP A 501 -16.78 4.49 2.19
N LEU A 502 -17.60 4.35 3.23
CA LEU A 502 -17.36 3.45 4.36
C LEU A 502 -17.61 1.98 3.97
N ALA A 503 -18.46 1.75 2.98
CA ALA A 503 -18.95 0.45 2.58
C ALA A 503 -18.20 -0.01 1.32
N GLN A 504 -17.07 -0.70 1.52
CA GLN A 504 -16.23 -1.17 0.42
C GLN A 504 -16.77 -2.48 -0.19
N PHE A 505 -17.95 -2.42 -0.78
CA PHE A 505 -18.54 -3.55 -1.48
C PHE A 505 -18.21 -3.52 -2.98
N PRO A 506 -17.92 -4.67 -3.60
CA PRO A 506 -17.87 -4.75 -5.04
C PRO A 506 -19.23 -4.31 -5.63
N PRO A 507 -19.24 -3.64 -6.78
CA PRO A 507 -20.49 -3.23 -7.44
C PRO A 507 -21.39 -4.44 -7.70
N LEU A 508 -22.70 -4.23 -7.59
CA LEU A 508 -23.71 -5.24 -7.93
C LEU A 508 -23.96 -5.21 -9.44
N GLY A 509 -23.75 -6.33 -10.14
CA GLY A 509 -24.03 -6.45 -11.58
C GLY A 509 -22.83 -6.14 -12.48
N ASN A 510 -23.06 -5.44 -13.58
CA ASN A 510 -22.06 -5.14 -14.62
C ASN A 510 -21.37 -3.78 -14.46
N ASP A 511 -21.57 -3.09 -13.34
CA ASP A 511 -20.96 -1.78 -13.11
C ASP A 511 -19.46 -1.92 -12.86
N ASP A 512 -18.68 -0.98 -13.41
CA ASP A 512 -17.23 -0.91 -13.19
C ASP A 512 -16.93 -0.51 -11.73
N PHE A 513 -15.99 -1.23 -11.10
CA PHE A 513 -15.49 -1.00 -9.74
C PHE A 513 -15.12 0.47 -9.49
N PHE A 514 -14.57 1.14 -10.51
CA PHE A 514 -14.09 2.51 -10.42
C PHE A 514 -14.84 3.48 -11.35
N SER A 515 -16.10 3.17 -11.66
CA SER A 515 -16.98 4.07 -12.40
C SER A 515 -17.10 5.44 -11.73
N TRP A 516 -17.13 6.50 -12.54
CA TRP A 516 -17.23 7.87 -12.03
C TRP A 516 -18.50 8.08 -11.19
N ARG A 517 -18.35 8.76 -10.04
CA ARG A 517 -19.44 9.07 -9.10
C ARG A 517 -19.54 10.57 -8.84
N ASP A 518 -20.64 11.19 -9.27
CA ASP A 518 -20.93 12.59 -8.96
C ASP A 518 -21.28 12.82 -7.48
N ARG A 519 -21.83 11.79 -6.81
CA ARG A 519 -22.26 11.78 -5.40
C ARG A 519 -22.00 10.45 -4.72
N VAL A 520 -22.01 10.41 -3.39
CA VAL A 520 -21.86 9.20 -2.58
C VAL A 520 -23.00 8.21 -2.88
N THR A 521 -22.64 6.92 -3.04
CA THR A 521 -23.60 5.83 -3.22
C THR A 521 -24.39 5.60 -1.93
N ARG A 522 -25.72 5.74 -2.00
CA ARG A 522 -26.60 5.43 -0.88
C ARG A 522 -26.99 3.95 -0.94
N PHE A 523 -26.45 3.15 -0.02
CA PHE A 523 -26.94 1.77 0.15
C PHE A 523 -28.31 1.79 0.86
N PRO A 524 -29.25 0.91 0.47
CA PRO A 524 -30.63 0.86 1.01
C PRO A 524 -30.74 0.39 2.47
N LEU A 525 -29.63 0.35 3.22
CA LEU A 525 -29.59 -0.12 4.61
C LEU A 525 -30.02 0.95 5.64
N LEU A 526 -30.26 2.18 5.20
CA LEU A 526 -30.86 3.23 6.04
C LEU A 526 -32.27 3.52 5.50
N PRO A 527 -33.34 3.38 6.30
CA PRO A 527 -34.69 3.72 5.84
C PRO A 527 -34.74 5.18 5.40
N ASP A 528 -35.29 5.39 4.21
CA ASP A 528 -35.46 6.66 3.49
C ASP A 528 -36.16 7.73 4.34
N ALA A 529 -35.36 8.49 5.09
CA ALA A 529 -35.64 9.90 5.31
C ALA A 529 -34.75 10.68 4.33
N GLU A 530 -35.25 11.77 3.76
CA GLU A 530 -34.55 12.66 2.82
C GLU A 530 -33.33 13.36 3.47
N LEU A 531 -32.34 12.58 3.91
CA LEU A 531 -31.09 13.12 4.42
C LEU A 531 -30.35 13.77 3.27
N THR A 532 -29.76 14.93 3.54
CA THR A 532 -28.72 15.51 2.67
C THR A 532 -27.53 14.54 2.59
N GLU A 533 -26.66 14.72 1.59
CA GLU A 533 -25.46 13.88 1.43
C GLU A 533 -24.54 13.99 2.66
N GLU A 534 -24.43 15.19 3.23
CA GLU A 534 -23.67 15.44 4.46
C GLU A 534 -24.23 14.69 5.66
N GLU A 535 -25.55 14.75 5.88
CA GLU A 535 -26.22 14.04 6.98
C GLU A 535 -26.13 12.51 6.82
N PHE A 536 -26.24 12.02 5.58
CA PHE A 536 -26.07 10.60 5.28
C PHE A 536 -24.66 10.12 5.64
N MET A 537 -23.63 10.84 5.20
CA MET A 537 -22.24 10.53 5.54
C MET A 537 -21.98 10.62 7.05
N ALA A 538 -22.48 11.67 7.71
CA ALA A 538 -22.35 11.85 9.14
C ALA A 538 -22.94 10.66 9.91
N LYS A 539 -24.19 10.30 9.61
CA LYS A 539 -24.88 9.17 10.25
C LYS A 539 -24.19 7.83 9.95
N GLY A 540 -23.72 7.62 8.72
CA GLY A 540 -22.93 6.44 8.35
C GLY A 540 -21.65 6.32 9.17
N PHE A 541 -20.92 7.42 9.34
CA PHE A 541 -19.69 7.46 10.13
C PHE A 541 -19.96 7.31 11.63
N GLU A 542 -21.02 7.92 12.15
CA GLU A 542 -21.46 7.71 13.54
C GLU A 542 -21.75 6.23 13.83
N ASN A 543 -22.52 5.59 12.95
CA ASN A 543 -22.83 4.17 13.07
C ASN A 543 -21.56 3.31 13.02
N TYR A 544 -20.63 3.62 12.12
CA TYR A 544 -19.34 2.94 12.03
C TYR A 544 -18.54 3.06 13.35
N LEU A 545 -18.43 4.27 13.91
CA LEU A 545 -17.73 4.52 15.17
C LEU A 545 -18.40 3.80 16.34
N LEU A 546 -19.73 3.80 16.41
CA LEU A 546 -20.46 3.16 17.50
C LEU A 546 -20.41 1.63 17.39
N ALA A 547 -20.57 1.06 16.20
CA ALA A 547 -20.45 -0.38 15.99
C ALA A 547 -19.10 -0.89 16.49
N ARG A 548 -18.02 -0.16 16.19
CA ARG A 548 -16.67 -0.45 16.68
C ARG A 548 -16.53 -0.41 18.21
N THR A 549 -17.30 0.43 18.90
CA THR A 549 -17.27 0.47 20.38
C THR A 549 -18.05 -0.65 21.06
N VAL A 550 -19.00 -1.25 20.33
CA VAL A 550 -19.88 -2.32 20.82
C VAL A 550 -19.35 -3.70 20.45
N ASP A 551 -18.56 -3.79 19.38
CA ASP A 551 -17.90 -5.04 18.98
C ASP A 551 -16.79 -5.41 19.97
N SER A 552 -17.08 -6.41 20.79
CA SER A 552 -16.14 -6.96 21.77
C SER A 552 -14.91 -7.56 21.10
N ASP A 553 -14.99 -8.03 19.85
CA ASP A 553 -13.87 -8.70 19.18
C ASP A 553 -12.65 -7.79 18.96
N HIS A 554 -12.84 -6.46 18.98
CA HIS A 554 -11.76 -5.47 18.95
C HIS A 554 -11.25 -5.05 20.34
N ARG A 555 -11.97 -5.39 21.41
CA ARG A 555 -11.56 -5.18 22.81
C ARG A 555 -11.10 -6.46 23.52
N THR A 556 -11.30 -7.63 22.91
CA THR A 556 -10.99 -8.94 23.50
C THR A 556 -10.32 -9.89 22.51
N ARG A 557 -9.06 -9.62 22.19
CA ARG A 557 -8.07 -10.71 22.25
C ARG A 557 -7.04 -10.37 23.32
N ALA A 558 -7.41 -10.60 24.58
CA ALA A 558 -6.45 -11.27 25.43
C ALA A 558 -6.11 -12.58 24.71
N HIS A 559 -4.83 -12.89 24.53
CA HIS A 559 -4.41 -14.18 24.01
C HIS A 559 -4.89 -15.26 25.00
N TRP A 560 -6.05 -15.86 24.72
CA TRP A 560 -6.49 -17.07 25.38
C TRP A 560 -5.88 -18.21 24.58
N ASP A 561 -4.73 -18.66 25.08
CA ASP A 561 -3.77 -19.63 24.54
C ASP A 561 -2.50 -18.98 23.96
N VAL A 562 -1.58 -18.68 24.87
CA VAL A 562 -0.19 -19.05 24.64
C VAL A 562 -0.16 -20.57 24.74
N ALA A 563 -0.16 -21.24 23.60
CA ALA A 563 0.16 -22.65 23.50
C ALA A 563 1.12 -22.79 22.32
N ASP A 564 2.39 -22.92 22.69
CA ASP A 564 3.55 -23.55 22.02
C ASP A 564 3.60 -23.58 20.48
#